data_AF-A0A256FBU1-F1
#
_entry.id   AF-A0A256FBU1-F1
#
_cell.length_a   1.000
_cell.length_b   1.000
_cell.length_c   1.000
_cell.angle_alpha   90.00
_cell.angle_beta   90.00
_cell.angle_gamma   90.00
#
_symmetry.space_group_name_H-M   'P 1'
#
loop_
_entity.id
_entity.type
_entity.pdbx_description
1 polymer ?
#
loop_
_entity_poly.entity_id
_entity_poly.type
_entity_poly.pdbx_seq_one_letter_code
_entity_poly.pdbx_strand_id
1 'polypeptide(L)' 'MNIAKRRWRQKAIVSLARPMGLIMHRMCKDETGFHFTKDSMSAAI' A
#
# COMPACT_ATOMS: atom_id res chain seq x y z
N MET A 1 -31.73 -7.40 -9.42
CA MET A 1 -30.87 -6.33 -8.86
C MET A 1 -30.08 -6.87 -7.65
N ASN A 2 -28.79 -7.21 -7.82
CA ASN A 2 -27.97 -7.90 -6.80
C ASN A 2 -27.14 -6.92 -5.92
N ILE A 3 -27.83 -6.02 -5.21
CA ILE A 3 -27.19 -5.01 -4.34
C ILE A 3 -26.46 -5.67 -3.16
N ALA A 4 -27.01 -6.76 -2.63
CA ALA A 4 -26.41 -7.51 -1.53
C ALA A 4 -24.99 -8.01 -1.89
N LYS A 5 -24.84 -8.71 -3.02
CA LYS A 5 -23.55 -9.22 -3.51
C LYS A 5 -22.50 -8.12 -3.74
N ARG A 6 -22.94 -6.92 -4.17
CA ARG A 6 -22.07 -5.76 -4.41
C ARG A 6 -21.53 -5.16 -3.11
N ARG A 7 -22.36 -5.02 -2.08
CA ARG A 7 -21.94 -4.48 -0.77
C ARG A 7 -20.89 -5.35 -0.08
N TRP A 8 -21.06 -6.67 -0.14
CA TRP A 8 -20.08 -7.61 0.42
C TRP A 8 -18.72 -7.48 -0.26
N ARG A 9 -18.70 -7.40 -1.60
CA ARG A 9 -17.46 -7.23 -2.37
C ARG A 9 -16.81 -5.87 -2.12
N GLN A 10 -17.58 -4.79 -2.07
CA GLN A 10 -17.05 -3.45 -1.76
C GLN A 10 -16.45 -3.39 -0.36
N LYS A 11 -17.09 -4.01 0.64
CA LYS A 11 -16.51 -4.11 2.00
C LYS A 11 -15.17 -4.84 2.00
N ALA A 12 -15.06 -5.96 1.27
CA ALA A 12 -13.81 -6.69 1.15
C ALA A 12 -12.72 -5.82 0.49
N ILE A 13 -13.03 -5.16 -0.62
CA ILE A 13 -12.09 -4.28 -1.33
C ILE A 13 -11.64 -3.12 -0.45
N VAL A 14 -12.56 -2.45 0.25
CA VAL A 14 -12.22 -1.32 1.14
C VAL A 14 -11.39 -1.79 2.34
N SER A 15 -11.65 -2.98 2.86
CA SER A 15 -10.85 -3.57 3.94
C SER A 15 -9.41 -3.85 3.50
N LEU A 16 -9.18 -4.20 2.23
CA LEU A 16 -7.84 -4.38 1.67
C LEU A 16 -7.17 -3.05 1.25
N ALA A 17 -7.92 -2.13 0.68
CA ALA A 17 -7.38 -0.88 0.15
C ALA A 17 -6.98 0.11 1.25
N ARG A 18 -7.70 0.15 2.37
CA ARG A 18 -7.37 1.03 3.51
C ARG A 18 -5.96 0.82 4.07
N PRO A 19 -5.54 -0.40 4.45
CA PRO A 19 -4.20 -0.62 4.97
C PRO A 19 -3.13 -0.32 3.92
N MET A 20 -3.37 -0.64 2.64
CA MET A 20 -2.44 -0.28 1.55
C MET A 20 -2.29 1.24 1.40
N GLY A 21 -3.40 1.98 1.40
CA GLY A 21 -3.37 3.44 1.34
C GLY A 21 -2.67 4.06 2.55
N LEU A 22 -2.81 3.47 3.74
CA LEU A 22 -2.09 3.94 4.93
C LEU A 22 -0.59 3.69 4.82
N ILE A 23 -0.16 2.54 4.30
CA ILE A 23 1.27 2.24 4.07
C ILE A 23 1.85 3.19 3.03
N MET A 24 1.17 3.39 1.90
CA MET A 24 1.58 4.34 0.86
C MET A 24 1.62 5.77 1.38
N HIS A 25 0.62 6.18 2.17
CA HIS A 25 0.60 7.50 2.80
C HIS A 25 1.75 7.66 3.81
N ARG A 26 2.06 6.63 4.59
CA ARG A 26 3.23 6.65 5.49
C ARG A 26 4.53 6.74 4.70
N MET A 27 4.71 5.92 3.66
CA MET A 27 5.88 6.01 2.76
C MET A 27 6.03 7.39 2.09
N CYS A 28 4.92 8.10 1.86
CA CYS A 28 4.94 9.42 1.24
C CYS A 28 5.12 10.57 2.25
N LYS A 29 4.69 10.42 3.51
CA LYS A 29 4.86 11.43 4.56
C LYS A 29 6.12 11.25 5.39
N ASP A 30 6.50 10.01 5.65
CA ASP A 30 7.84 9.70 6.12
C ASP A 30 8.75 9.90 4.91
N GLU A 31 9.46 11.01 4.90
CA GLU A 31 10.53 11.33 3.94
C GLU A 31 11.71 10.34 4.03
N THR A 32 11.50 9.15 4.61
CA THR A 32 12.38 8.01 4.52
C THR A 32 12.44 7.59 3.06
N GLY A 33 13.51 8.01 2.38
CA GLY A 33 13.82 7.63 1.01
C GLY A 33 13.71 6.11 0.85
N PHE A 34 12.58 5.67 0.28
CA PHE A 34 12.37 4.27 -0.06
C PHE A 34 13.18 3.98 -1.32
N HIS A 35 14.47 3.71 -1.15
CA HIS A 35 15.31 3.19 -2.21
C HIS A 35 14.97 1.71 -2.40
N PHE A 36 14.53 1.34 -3.61
CA PHE A 36 14.59 -0.05 -4.05
C PHE A 36 16.06 -0.48 -3.99
N THR A 37 16.43 -1.20 -2.92
CA THR A 37 17.76 -1.79 -2.72
C THR A 37 17.94 -2.94 -3.72
N LYS A 38 18.02 -2.64 -5.02
CA LYS A 38 18.57 -3.54 -6.04
C LYS A 38 19.92 -3.05 -6.58
N ASP A 39 20.40 -1.91 -6.10
CA ASP A 39 21.68 -1.30 -6.49
C ASP A 39 22.53 -0.83 -5.28
N SER A 40 21.97 -0.77 -4.07
CA SER A 40 22.64 -0.26 -2.86
C SER A 40 23.47 -1.33 -2.11
N MET A 41 24.03 -2.28 -2.84
CA MET A 41 25.02 -3.22 -2.32
C MET A 41 26.37 -3.02 -3.02
N SER A 42 26.68 -1.76 -3.37
CA SER A 42 27.98 -1.35 -3.94
C SER A 42 28.47 -0.01 -3.37
N ALA A 43 28.06 0.33 -2.15
CA ALA A 43 28.56 1.53 -1.45
C ALA A 43 28.62 1.33 0.06
N ALA A 44 29.16 0.18 0.50
CA ALA A 44 29.76 0.05 1.81
C ALA A 44 31.21 -0.39 1.57
N ILE A 45 32.11 0.55 1.89
CA ILE A 45 33.58 0.44 1.88
C ILE A 45 34.03 -0.76 2.72
#